data_AF-A0A1Y2TU50-F1
#
_entry.id   AF-A0A1Y2TU50-F1
#
_cell.length_a   1.000
_cell.length_b   1.000
_cell.length_c   1.000
_cell.angle_alpha   90.00
_cell.angle_beta   90.00
_cell.angle_gamma   90.00
#
_symmetry.space_group_name_H-M   'P 1'
#
loop_
_entity.id
_entity.type
_entity.pdbx_description
1 polymer ?
#
loop_
_entity_poly.entity_id
_entity_poly.type
_entity_poly.pdbx_seq_one_letter_code
_entity_poly.pdbx_strand_id
1 'polypeptide(L)'
;MSTPQDHLPEAITHDAINELLASISLPKATNIAPAKVTAAYHSIYMVFLPPNEKTSHRELILKNTTIPIADLVTYDDSSNNPIGYEYTLLAKVPGETLSDVYSTLGEQHISKILDQLADILEQLHRHEWDEIGGLNLDAQGEIRPAQIVDETFWTVPELKLWPPGETTASLNIAGPYANYTDYVSAQIRQYIRLIQLHDKLAFMRNDISRLEAFLITISSRATELNRTKLVLAHKDLHFANVMYDRGTGRITAILDWGFSCIVPCQQWNPRRAFLWNGQDGEASMAEKKRL
;
A
#
# COMPACT_ATOMS: atom_id res chain seq x y z
N MET A 1 -9.80 -20.25 7.25
CA MET A 1 -9.30 -19.64 6.01
C MET A 1 -7.81 -19.42 6.23
N SER A 2 -6.98 -19.64 5.22
CA SER A 2 -5.58 -19.25 5.33
C SER A 2 -5.47 -17.72 5.47
N THR A 3 -4.48 -17.25 6.19
CA THR A 3 -4.16 -15.83 6.33
C THR A 3 -3.29 -15.37 5.15
N PRO A 4 -3.19 -14.07 4.84
CA PRO A 4 -2.26 -13.57 3.83
C PRO A 4 -0.81 -14.06 4.05
N GLN A 5 -0.39 -14.19 5.31
CA GLN A 5 0.94 -14.71 5.70
C GLN A 5 1.19 -16.14 5.22
N ASP A 6 0.14 -16.97 5.11
CA ASP A 6 0.25 -18.36 4.64
C ASP A 6 0.58 -18.46 3.14
N HIS A 7 0.50 -17.35 2.41
CA HIS A 7 0.78 -17.28 0.97
C HIS A 7 2.03 -16.44 0.66
N LEU A 8 2.83 -16.08 1.66
CA LEU A 8 4.13 -15.46 1.42
C LEU A 8 5.03 -16.41 0.62
N PRO A 9 5.90 -15.87 -0.25
CA PRO A 9 6.85 -16.69 -0.99
C PRO A 9 7.73 -17.49 -0.04
N GLU A 10 8.19 -18.66 -0.49
CA GLU A 10 9.22 -19.41 0.22
C GLU A 10 10.43 -18.52 0.50
N ALA A 11 11.16 -18.82 1.58
CA ALA A 11 12.33 -18.04 1.97
C ALA A 11 13.34 -17.98 0.83
N ILE A 12 13.58 -16.78 0.32
CA ILE A 12 14.57 -16.52 -0.73
C ILE A 12 15.96 -16.82 -0.18
N THR A 13 16.73 -17.59 -0.94
CA THR A 13 18.08 -18.01 -0.53
C THR A 13 19.05 -16.84 -0.59
N HIS A 14 20.08 -16.88 0.25
CA HIS A 14 21.16 -15.88 0.21
C HIS A 14 21.90 -15.89 -1.13
N ASP A 15 22.00 -17.05 -1.79
CA ASP A 15 22.63 -17.17 -3.11
C ASP A 15 21.80 -16.46 -4.17
N ALA A 16 20.48 -16.68 -4.23
CA ALA A 16 19.59 -15.99 -5.16
C ALA A 16 19.61 -14.46 -4.97
N ILE A 17 19.63 -13.99 -3.71
CA ILE A 17 19.77 -12.55 -3.42
C ILE A 17 21.12 -12.02 -3.92
N ASN A 18 22.22 -12.77 -3.75
CA ASN A 18 23.52 -12.32 -4.24
C ASN A 18 23.64 -12.38 -5.78
N GLU A 19 23.00 -13.34 -6.43
CA GLU A 19 22.86 -13.37 -7.89
C GLU A 19 22.06 -12.17 -8.40
N LEU A 20 20.99 -11.80 -7.69
CA LEU A 20 20.24 -10.58 -7.98
C LEU A 20 21.10 -9.33 -7.82
N LEU A 21 21.84 -9.19 -6.71
CA LEU A 21 22.75 -8.04 -6.53
C LEU A 21 23.77 -7.96 -7.66
N ALA A 22 24.33 -9.10 -8.08
CA ALA A 22 25.27 -9.14 -9.19
C ALA A 22 24.63 -8.73 -10.53
N SER A 23 23.37 -9.14 -10.80
CA SER A 23 22.67 -8.77 -12.04
C SER A 23 22.42 -7.27 -12.16
N ILE A 24 22.28 -6.57 -11.03
CA ILE A 24 22.14 -5.10 -10.97
C ILE A 24 23.45 -4.38 -10.65
N SER A 25 24.60 -5.03 -10.85
CA SER A 25 25.94 -4.45 -10.65
C SER A 25 26.25 -3.97 -9.22
N LEU A 26 25.59 -4.55 -8.21
CA LEU A 26 25.92 -4.37 -6.80
C LEU A 26 26.89 -5.46 -6.31
N PRO A 27 27.76 -5.14 -5.32
CA PRO A 27 28.67 -6.11 -4.75
C PRO A 27 27.91 -7.20 -3.98
N LYS A 28 28.56 -8.36 -3.80
CA LYS A 28 28.06 -9.42 -2.92
C LYS A 28 27.82 -8.85 -1.51
N ALA A 29 26.68 -9.20 -0.91
CA ALA A 29 26.35 -8.80 0.43
C ALA A 29 27.32 -9.42 1.46
N THR A 30 27.73 -8.64 2.44
CA THR A 30 28.47 -9.12 3.62
C THR A 30 27.56 -9.83 4.60
N ASN A 31 26.28 -9.45 4.64
CA ASN A 31 25.25 -10.08 5.44
C ASN A 31 23.87 -9.92 4.78
N ILE A 32 23.01 -10.92 4.94
CA ILE A 32 21.61 -10.90 4.52
C ILE A 32 20.81 -11.43 5.71
N ALA A 33 19.77 -10.69 6.11
CA ALA A 33 18.90 -11.10 7.20
C ALA A 33 17.44 -10.81 6.85
N PRO A 34 16.50 -11.75 7.05
CA PRO A 34 15.08 -11.44 6.96
C PRO A 34 14.73 -10.39 8.03
N ALA A 35 13.93 -9.40 7.66
CA ALA A 35 13.44 -8.42 8.61
C ALA A 35 12.43 -9.07 9.57
N LYS A 36 12.50 -8.73 10.85
CA LYS A 36 11.53 -9.17 11.86
C LYS A 36 10.35 -8.21 11.87
N VAL A 37 9.46 -8.37 10.89
CA VAL A 37 8.28 -7.51 10.71
C VAL A 37 7.03 -8.35 10.50
N THR A 38 5.87 -7.78 10.83
CA THR A 38 4.56 -8.37 10.52
C THR A 38 4.13 -7.90 9.13
N ALA A 39 4.70 -8.46 8.07
CA ALA A 39 4.29 -8.18 6.69
C ALA A 39 3.30 -9.25 6.21
N ALA A 40 2.20 -8.82 5.59
CA ALA A 40 1.12 -9.70 5.15
C ALA A 40 1.24 -10.12 3.68
N TYR A 41 1.92 -9.32 2.85
CA TYR A 41 1.91 -9.47 1.39
C TYR A 41 3.28 -9.66 0.75
N HIS A 42 4.37 -9.41 1.48
CA HIS A 42 5.74 -9.51 0.95
C HIS A 42 6.76 -9.92 2.02
N SER A 43 7.86 -10.52 1.58
CA SER A 43 9.02 -10.84 2.42
C SER A 43 10.05 -9.70 2.35
N ILE A 44 10.52 -9.21 3.50
CA ILE A 44 11.51 -8.13 3.55
C ILE A 44 12.87 -8.68 4.00
N TYR A 45 13.93 -8.30 3.29
CA TYR A 45 15.31 -8.65 3.62
C TYR A 45 16.17 -7.40 3.82
N MET A 46 16.97 -7.42 4.89
CA MET A 46 18.04 -6.45 5.12
C MET A 46 19.32 -6.97 4.46
N VAL A 47 19.79 -6.22 3.46
CA VAL A 47 21.02 -6.53 2.71
C VAL A 47 22.12 -5.56 3.13
N PHE A 48 23.23 -6.09 3.63
CA PHE A 48 24.39 -5.31 4.04
C PHE A 48 25.47 -5.44 2.98
N LEU A 49 25.87 -4.32 2.39
CA LEU A 49 26.92 -4.27 1.38
C LEU A 49 28.27 -3.93 2.03
N PRO A 50 29.40 -4.38 1.45
CA PRO A 50 30.71 -3.96 1.91
C PRO A 50 30.85 -2.43 1.77
N PRO A 51 31.61 -1.77 2.65
CA PRO A 51 31.90 -0.35 2.51
C PRO A 51 32.55 -0.10 1.15
N ASN A 52 31.97 0.80 0.36
CA ASN A 52 32.49 1.14 -0.96
C ASN A 52 32.59 2.66 -1.06
N GLU A 53 33.76 3.19 -1.44
CA GLU A 53 33.99 4.64 -1.57
C GLU A 53 33.16 5.30 -2.70
N LYS A 54 32.44 4.52 -3.51
CA LYS A 54 31.79 4.97 -4.75
C LYS A 54 30.28 4.78 -4.86
N THR A 55 29.60 4.19 -3.87
CA THR A 55 28.15 3.96 -3.93
C THR A 55 27.38 5.16 -3.36
N SER A 56 27.48 6.29 -4.05
CA SER A 56 26.51 7.38 -3.96
C SER A 56 25.32 7.03 -4.88
N HIS A 57 24.52 6.04 -4.50
CA HIS A 57 23.25 5.76 -5.17
C HIS A 57 22.22 6.79 -4.70
N ARG A 58 22.38 8.02 -5.17
CA ARG A 58 21.38 9.08 -5.12
C ARG A 58 20.90 9.31 -6.54
N GLU A 59 20.10 8.41 -7.09
CA GLU A 59 19.47 8.68 -8.38
C GLU A 59 17.99 8.32 -8.35
N LEU A 60 17.15 9.38 -8.49
CA LEU A 60 15.75 9.41 -8.94
C LEU A 60 14.66 8.89 -7.95
N ILE A 61 13.47 9.47 -7.73
CA ILE A 61 12.75 10.71 -8.11
C ILE A 61 11.76 11.00 -6.96
N LEU A 62 11.79 12.21 -6.40
CA LEU A 62 10.56 12.96 -6.06
C LEU A 62 10.82 14.40 -6.48
N LYS A 63 10.48 14.75 -7.73
CA LYS A 63 10.73 16.09 -8.25
C LYS A 63 9.83 17.17 -7.63
N ASN A 64 8.80 16.78 -6.86
CA ASN A 64 7.72 17.70 -6.47
C ASN A 64 7.28 17.66 -4.99
N THR A 65 7.92 16.88 -4.12
CA THR A 65 7.53 16.85 -2.69
C THR A 65 8.75 16.81 -1.76
N THR A 66 8.56 17.25 -0.52
CA THR A 66 9.54 17.10 0.57
C THR A 66 9.13 15.98 1.54
N ILE A 67 8.21 15.10 1.12
CA ILE A 67 7.78 13.96 1.92
C ILE A 67 8.99 13.04 2.10
N PRO A 68 9.35 12.69 3.33
CA PRO A 68 10.44 11.77 3.57
C PRO A 68 10.03 10.37 3.09
N ILE A 69 10.74 9.83 2.11
CA ILE A 69 10.61 8.44 1.65
C ILE A 69 11.99 7.79 1.60
N ALA A 70 12.05 6.46 1.61
CA ALA A 70 13.31 5.76 1.36
C ALA A 70 13.73 5.92 -0.10
N ASP A 71 15.02 6.13 -0.35
CA ASP A 71 15.54 6.25 -1.72
C ASP A 71 15.35 4.92 -2.46
N LEU A 72 14.75 4.97 -3.66
CA LEU A 72 14.62 3.83 -4.54
C LEU A 72 15.97 3.56 -5.22
N VAL A 73 16.54 2.39 -4.98
CA VAL A 73 17.77 1.96 -5.67
C VAL A 73 17.41 1.37 -7.03
N THR A 74 16.48 0.42 -7.05
CA THR A 74 15.93 -0.19 -8.26
C THR A 74 14.70 -1.03 -7.91
N TYR A 75 13.94 -1.44 -8.91
CA TYR A 75 12.86 -2.42 -8.79
C TYR A 75 12.81 -3.29 -10.04
N ASP A 76 12.08 -4.41 -9.97
CA ASP A 76 11.69 -5.24 -11.11
C ASP A 76 10.26 -5.72 -10.84
N ASP A 77 9.35 -5.45 -11.77
CA ASP A 77 7.93 -5.82 -11.70
C ASP A 77 7.66 -7.19 -12.37
N SER A 78 8.71 -7.88 -12.82
CA SER A 78 8.64 -9.21 -13.39
C SER A 78 9.13 -10.28 -12.42
N SER A 79 8.82 -11.54 -12.73
CA SER A 79 9.42 -12.71 -12.08
C SER A 79 10.66 -13.23 -12.82
N ASN A 80 11.13 -12.52 -13.85
CA ASN A 80 12.25 -12.96 -14.69
C ASN A 80 13.59 -12.43 -14.16
N ASN A 81 13.87 -12.77 -12.90
CA ASN A 81 15.09 -12.38 -12.20
C ASN A 81 15.56 -13.50 -11.25
N PRO A 82 16.78 -13.42 -10.68
CA PRO A 82 17.35 -14.51 -9.89
C PRO A 82 16.56 -14.92 -8.65
N ILE A 83 15.71 -14.05 -8.10
CA ILE A 83 14.85 -14.40 -6.96
C ILE A 83 13.48 -14.95 -7.39
N GLY A 84 13.10 -14.78 -8.66
CA GLY A 84 11.85 -15.32 -9.23
C GLY A 84 10.58 -14.56 -8.85
N TYR A 85 10.71 -13.35 -8.30
CA TYR A 85 9.59 -12.52 -7.84
C TYR A 85 9.82 -11.05 -8.20
N GLU A 86 8.73 -10.29 -8.25
CA GLU A 86 8.80 -8.84 -8.25
C GLU A 86 9.50 -8.34 -6.98
N TYR A 87 10.26 -7.24 -7.08
CA TYR A 87 10.93 -6.67 -5.93
C TYR A 87 11.12 -5.16 -6.04
N THR A 88 11.28 -4.53 -4.89
CA THR A 88 11.79 -3.17 -4.76
C THR A 88 13.00 -3.19 -3.84
N LEU A 89 14.10 -2.56 -4.26
CA LEU A 89 15.29 -2.36 -3.45
C LEU A 89 15.37 -0.89 -3.02
N LEU A 90 15.31 -0.68 -1.70
CA LEU A 90 15.31 0.64 -1.08
C LEU A 90 16.59 0.86 -0.26
N ALA A 91 17.08 2.09 -0.21
CA ALA A 91 18.11 2.47 0.73
C ALA A 91 17.56 2.41 2.16
N LYS A 92 18.34 1.83 3.09
CA LYS A 92 17.94 1.80 4.50
C LYS A 92 17.95 3.21 5.08
N VAL A 93 16.82 3.62 5.64
CA VAL A 93 16.68 4.92 6.33
C VAL A 93 17.07 4.81 7.82
N PRO A 94 17.54 5.93 8.42
CA PRO A 94 17.84 5.98 9.86
C PRO A 94 16.56 6.02 10.70
N GLY A 95 16.68 5.64 11.98
CA GLY A 95 15.58 5.67 12.95
C GLY A 95 14.98 4.30 13.24
N GLU A 96 13.89 4.34 14.02
CA GLU A 96 13.08 3.21 14.47
C GLU A 96 11.66 3.37 13.89
N THR A 97 10.89 2.30 13.80
CA THR A 97 9.46 2.42 13.46
C THR A 97 8.73 3.15 14.58
N LEU A 98 7.79 4.03 14.23
CA LEU A 98 7.04 4.80 15.22
C LEU A 98 6.22 3.87 16.12
N SER A 99 5.73 2.73 15.60
CA SER A 99 5.03 1.69 16.38
C SER A 99 5.81 1.22 17.60
N ASP A 100 7.13 1.06 17.45
CA ASP A 100 7.99 0.46 18.47
C ASP A 100 8.31 1.45 19.58
N VAL A 101 8.33 2.74 19.23
CA VAL A 101 8.76 3.80 20.14
C VAL A 101 7.62 4.60 20.73
N TYR A 102 6.44 4.58 20.10
CA TYR A 102 5.31 5.48 20.40
C TYR A 102 4.93 5.51 21.89
N SER A 103 4.84 4.34 22.53
CA SER A 103 4.47 4.21 23.96
C SER A 103 5.48 4.85 24.92
N THR A 104 6.69 5.13 24.45
CA THR A 104 7.78 5.71 25.24
C THR A 104 8.00 7.20 24.95
N LEU A 105 7.27 7.77 23.99
CA LEU A 105 7.42 9.17 23.60
C LEU A 105 6.65 10.10 24.54
N GLY A 106 7.31 11.19 24.95
CA GLY A 106 6.64 12.28 25.66
C GLY A 106 5.79 13.15 24.73
N GLU A 107 4.90 13.94 25.33
CA GLU A 107 3.93 14.81 24.63
C GLU A 107 4.59 15.73 23.58
N GLN A 108 5.75 16.31 23.88
CA GLN A 108 6.47 17.18 22.96
C GLN A 108 6.93 16.47 21.68
N HIS A 109 7.32 15.20 21.77
CA HIS A 109 7.67 14.40 20.59
C HIS A 109 6.43 14.05 19.78
N ILE A 110 5.34 13.66 20.46
CA ILE A 110 4.07 13.35 19.81
C ILE A 110 3.54 14.56 19.05
N SER A 111 3.54 15.75 19.65
CA SER A 111 3.12 16.98 18.97
C SER A 111 3.90 17.22 17.67
N LYS A 112 5.24 17.12 17.72
CA LYS A 112 6.10 17.30 16.53
C LYS A 112 5.87 16.24 15.46
N ILE A 113 5.52 15.02 15.85
CA ILE A 113 5.17 13.95 14.92
C ILE A 113 3.85 14.28 14.24
N LEU A 114 2.84 14.70 15.00
CA LEU A 114 1.54 15.07 14.45
C LEU A 114 1.64 16.26 13.49
N ASP A 115 2.45 17.27 13.81
CA ASP A 115 2.73 18.39 12.92
C ASP A 115 3.34 17.92 11.59
N GLN A 116 4.35 17.05 11.63
CA GLN A 116 4.98 16.49 10.43
C GLN A 116 4.02 15.61 9.62
N LEU A 117 3.17 14.82 10.27
CA LEU A 117 2.15 14.01 9.59
C LEU A 117 1.10 14.91 8.92
N ALA A 118 0.70 16.01 9.55
CA ALA A 118 -0.20 16.99 8.95
C ALA A 118 0.43 17.61 7.69
N ASP A 119 1.69 18.02 7.75
CA ASP A 119 2.44 18.57 6.61
C ASP A 119 2.57 17.56 5.45
N ILE A 120 2.75 16.26 5.77
CA ILE A 120 2.81 15.19 4.77
C ILE A 120 1.44 15.00 4.10
N LEU A 121 0.36 14.95 4.88
CA LEU A 121 -0.99 14.83 4.34
C LEU A 121 -1.37 16.04 3.50
N GLU A 122 -0.99 17.24 3.93
CA GLU A 122 -1.21 18.47 3.17
C GLU A 122 -0.51 18.41 1.80
N GLN A 123 0.74 17.95 1.76
CA GLN A 123 1.48 17.76 0.51
C GLN A 123 0.83 16.71 -0.41
N LEU A 124 0.45 15.54 0.12
CA LEU A 124 -0.20 14.49 -0.64
C LEU A 124 -1.54 14.96 -1.24
N HIS A 125 -2.31 15.69 -0.45
CA HIS A 125 -3.62 16.18 -0.86
C HIS A 125 -3.55 17.47 -1.68
N ARG A 126 -2.38 18.08 -1.87
CA ARG A 126 -2.23 19.32 -2.64
C ARG A 126 -2.40 19.07 -4.14
N HIS A 127 -1.91 17.93 -4.64
CA HIS A 127 -1.98 17.57 -6.05
C HIS A 127 -3.43 17.37 -6.50
N GLU A 128 -3.74 17.91 -7.69
CA GLU A 128 -5.02 17.70 -8.35
C GLU A 128 -4.93 16.49 -9.27
N TRP A 129 -6.00 15.69 -9.27
CA TRP A 129 -6.13 14.50 -10.09
C TRP A 129 -7.52 14.46 -10.72
N ASP A 130 -7.60 13.90 -11.93
CA ASP A 130 -8.84 13.85 -12.70
C ASP A 130 -9.50 12.47 -12.68
N GLU A 131 -8.78 11.43 -12.26
CA GLU A 131 -9.28 10.05 -12.26
C GLU A 131 -8.92 9.32 -10.96
N ILE A 132 -9.79 8.38 -10.56
CA ILE A 132 -9.63 7.50 -9.41
C ILE A 132 -9.00 6.20 -9.89
N GLY A 133 -7.88 5.79 -9.31
CA GLY A 133 -7.14 4.62 -9.78
C GLY A 133 -5.93 4.31 -8.92
N GLY A 134 -5.37 3.12 -9.10
CA GLY A 134 -4.00 2.85 -8.67
C GLY A 134 -3.00 3.69 -9.47
N LEU A 135 -1.72 3.50 -9.23
CA LEU A 135 -0.66 4.21 -9.96
C LEU A 135 0.14 3.22 -10.80
N ASN A 136 0.47 3.61 -12.02
CA ASN A 136 1.46 2.92 -12.84
C ASN A 136 2.30 3.94 -13.60
N LEU A 137 3.47 3.52 -14.09
CA LEU A 137 4.29 4.30 -15.00
C LEU A 137 3.89 3.99 -16.44
N ASP A 138 3.71 5.03 -17.25
CA ASP A 138 3.57 4.85 -18.69
C ASP A 138 4.92 4.53 -19.34
N ALA A 139 4.92 4.30 -20.66
CA ALA A 139 6.12 3.97 -21.41
C ALA A 139 7.18 5.10 -21.42
N GLN A 140 6.83 6.30 -20.94
CA GLN A 140 7.73 7.44 -20.78
C GLN A 140 8.24 7.57 -19.34
N GLY A 141 7.78 6.71 -18.42
CA GLY A 141 8.12 6.77 -17.00
C GLY A 141 7.31 7.81 -16.22
N GLU A 142 6.20 8.30 -16.78
CA GLU A 142 5.33 9.25 -16.10
C GLU A 142 4.20 8.54 -15.34
N ILE A 143 3.84 9.08 -14.18
CA ILE A 143 2.80 8.49 -13.33
C ILE A 143 1.42 8.69 -13.97
N ARG A 144 0.66 7.60 -14.09
CA ARG A 144 -0.71 7.58 -14.61
C ARG A 144 -1.65 6.80 -13.68
N PRO A 145 -2.92 7.22 -13.58
CA PRO A 145 -3.98 6.41 -12.99
C PRO A 145 -4.10 5.04 -13.68
N ALA A 146 -4.27 3.98 -12.90
CA ALA A 146 -4.29 2.59 -13.36
C ALA A 146 -5.33 1.75 -12.58
N GLN A 147 -5.25 0.42 -12.73
CA GLN A 147 -6.08 -0.51 -11.96
C GLN A 147 -5.94 -0.27 -10.46
N ILE A 148 -7.07 -0.33 -9.75
CA ILE A 148 -7.09 -0.19 -8.30
C ILE A 148 -6.63 -1.52 -7.69
N VAL A 149 -5.58 -1.45 -6.87
CA VAL A 149 -5.11 -2.54 -6.02
C VAL A 149 -5.15 -2.05 -4.58
N ASP A 150 -5.86 -2.78 -3.73
CA ASP A 150 -5.93 -2.54 -2.29
C ASP A 150 -5.95 -3.86 -1.52
N GLU A 151 -6.02 -3.79 -0.20
CA GLU A 151 -5.98 -5.00 0.65
C GLU A 151 -7.17 -5.96 0.45
N THR A 152 -8.23 -5.54 -0.26
CA THR A 152 -9.38 -6.40 -0.61
C THR A 152 -9.24 -7.04 -1.99
N PHE A 153 -8.14 -6.77 -2.68
CA PHE A 153 -7.87 -7.27 -4.01
C PHE A 153 -7.64 -8.79 -3.98
N TRP A 154 -8.46 -9.53 -4.73
CA TRP A 154 -8.30 -10.96 -4.89
C TRP A 154 -7.04 -11.28 -5.70
N THR A 155 -6.15 -12.07 -5.12
CA THR A 155 -4.86 -12.44 -5.67
C THR A 155 -4.86 -13.83 -6.32
N VAL A 156 -3.81 -14.16 -7.07
CA VAL A 156 -3.68 -15.45 -7.77
C VAL A 156 -3.85 -16.67 -6.83
N PRO A 157 -3.24 -16.71 -5.62
CA PRO A 157 -3.44 -17.82 -4.68
C PRO A 157 -4.88 -18.03 -4.22
N GLU A 158 -5.72 -17.00 -4.31
CA GLU A 158 -7.11 -17.00 -3.86
C GLU A 158 -8.10 -17.42 -4.94
N LEU A 159 -7.68 -17.50 -6.22
CA LEU A 159 -8.55 -17.94 -7.32
C LEU A 159 -9.15 -19.33 -7.07
N LYS A 160 -8.44 -20.20 -6.34
CA LYS A 160 -8.93 -21.54 -5.93
C LYS A 160 -10.16 -21.50 -5.03
N LEU A 161 -10.45 -20.35 -4.42
CA LEU A 161 -11.65 -20.15 -3.60
C LEU A 161 -12.89 -19.87 -4.47
N TRP A 162 -12.70 -19.53 -5.74
CA TRP A 162 -13.75 -19.10 -6.65
C TRP A 162 -14.07 -20.17 -7.70
N PRO A 163 -15.24 -20.10 -8.36
CA PRO A 163 -15.60 -21.03 -9.43
C PRO A 163 -14.52 -21.09 -10.55
N PRO A 164 -14.33 -22.26 -11.19
CA PRO A 164 -13.36 -22.40 -12.27
C PRO A 164 -13.61 -21.40 -13.42
N GLY A 165 -12.54 -20.79 -13.92
CA GLY A 165 -12.58 -19.79 -15.00
C GLY A 165 -12.56 -18.34 -14.51
N GLU A 166 -12.73 -18.09 -13.22
CA GLU A 166 -12.48 -16.77 -12.64
C GLU A 166 -10.99 -16.40 -12.68
N THR A 167 -10.73 -15.11 -12.85
CA THR A 167 -9.40 -14.51 -12.95
C THR A 167 -9.29 -13.34 -11.98
N THR A 168 -8.08 -12.86 -11.69
CA THR A 168 -7.91 -11.65 -10.87
C THR A 168 -8.61 -10.44 -11.50
N ALA A 169 -8.66 -10.35 -12.83
CA ALA A 169 -9.38 -9.30 -13.54
C ALA A 169 -10.91 -9.41 -13.41
N SER A 170 -11.48 -10.62 -13.36
CA SER A 170 -12.93 -10.78 -13.20
C SER A 170 -13.38 -10.62 -11.75
N LEU A 171 -12.53 -10.97 -10.77
CA LEU A 171 -12.85 -10.90 -9.35
C LEU A 171 -12.68 -9.51 -8.73
N ASN A 172 -11.92 -8.64 -9.38
CA ASN A 172 -11.64 -7.29 -8.90
C ASN A 172 -12.24 -6.22 -9.81
N ILE A 173 -12.36 -5.02 -9.27
CA ILE A 173 -12.63 -3.85 -10.09
C ILE A 173 -11.41 -3.53 -10.95
N ALA A 174 -11.66 -2.94 -12.12
CA ALA A 174 -10.61 -2.39 -12.95
C ALA A 174 -10.23 -0.99 -12.44
N GLY A 175 -10.02 -0.08 -13.37
CA GLY A 175 -9.64 1.31 -13.17
C GLY A 175 -8.86 1.77 -14.39
N PRO A 176 -8.64 3.08 -14.54
CA PRO A 176 -9.12 4.14 -13.66
C PRO A 176 -10.62 4.48 -13.88
N TYR A 177 -11.19 5.27 -12.98
CA TYR A 177 -12.56 5.79 -13.05
C TYR A 177 -12.57 7.31 -13.08
N ALA A 178 -13.34 7.91 -13.99
CA ALA A 178 -13.39 9.36 -14.15
C ALA A 178 -14.04 10.11 -12.98
N ASN A 179 -14.88 9.44 -12.17
CA ASN A 179 -15.60 10.11 -11.09
C ASN A 179 -15.98 9.17 -9.94
N TYR A 180 -16.36 9.79 -8.81
CA TYR A 180 -16.67 9.10 -7.57
C TYR A 180 -17.85 8.13 -7.70
N THR A 181 -18.93 8.54 -8.38
CA THR A 181 -20.11 7.69 -8.51
C THR A 181 -19.85 6.45 -9.35
N ASP A 182 -19.04 6.54 -10.40
CA ASP A 182 -18.68 5.39 -11.24
C ASP A 182 -17.81 4.40 -10.46
N TYR A 183 -16.82 4.90 -9.73
CA TYR A 183 -15.96 4.08 -8.88
C TYR A 183 -16.75 3.30 -7.82
N VAL A 184 -17.61 3.98 -7.05
CA VAL A 184 -18.43 3.30 -6.03
C VAL A 184 -19.44 2.36 -6.69
N SER A 185 -20.03 2.75 -7.82
CA SER A 185 -20.96 1.89 -8.54
C SER A 185 -20.28 0.60 -9.02
N ALA A 186 -19.03 0.68 -9.50
CA ALA A 186 -18.26 -0.48 -9.91
C ALA A 186 -17.99 -1.43 -8.73
N GLN A 187 -17.60 -0.91 -7.56
CA GLN A 187 -17.42 -1.72 -6.34
C GLN A 187 -18.70 -2.45 -5.94
N ILE A 188 -19.84 -1.74 -5.90
CA ILE A 188 -21.12 -2.33 -5.50
C ILE A 188 -21.59 -3.37 -6.52
N ARG A 189 -21.45 -3.10 -7.83
CA ARG A 189 -21.76 -4.08 -8.87
C ARG A 189 -20.88 -5.33 -8.75
N GLN A 190 -19.61 -5.15 -8.42
CA GLN A 190 -18.69 -6.27 -8.19
C GLN A 190 -19.15 -7.09 -6.99
N TYR A 191 -19.49 -6.47 -5.86
CA TYR A 191 -20.01 -7.21 -4.71
C TYR A 191 -21.31 -7.96 -5.02
N ILE A 192 -22.26 -7.35 -5.73
CA ILE A 192 -23.49 -8.04 -6.16
C ILE A 192 -23.13 -9.30 -6.97
N ARG A 193 -22.22 -9.18 -7.95
CA ARG A 193 -21.75 -10.30 -8.77
C ARG A 193 -21.15 -11.40 -7.90
N LEU A 194 -20.24 -11.05 -7.01
CA LEU A 194 -19.56 -12.01 -6.13
C LEU A 194 -20.55 -12.72 -5.18
N ILE A 195 -21.52 -12.00 -4.62
CA ILE A 195 -22.60 -12.55 -3.76
C ILE A 195 -23.47 -13.56 -4.52
N GLN A 196 -23.79 -13.26 -5.78
CA GLN A 196 -24.55 -14.16 -6.64
C GLN A 196 -23.74 -15.41 -6.99
N LEU A 197 -22.46 -15.21 -7.33
CA LEU A 197 -21.55 -16.24 -7.85
C LEU A 197 -21.15 -17.28 -6.79
N HIS A 198 -20.88 -16.87 -5.55
CA HIS A 198 -20.22 -17.72 -4.57
C HIS A 198 -21.19 -18.20 -3.47
N ASP A 199 -21.32 -19.51 -3.29
CA ASP A 199 -22.30 -20.09 -2.35
C ASP A 199 -22.08 -19.72 -0.87
N LYS A 200 -20.84 -19.58 -0.42
CA LYS A 200 -20.55 -19.05 0.93
C LYS A 200 -21.08 -17.63 1.17
N LEU A 201 -21.41 -16.87 0.12
CA LEU A 201 -22.01 -15.54 0.22
C LEU A 201 -23.54 -15.58 0.08
N ALA A 202 -24.15 -16.76 -0.02
CA ALA A 202 -25.60 -16.90 -0.21
C ALA A 202 -26.43 -16.20 0.87
N PHE A 203 -25.90 -16.10 2.10
CA PHE A 203 -26.54 -15.40 3.21
C PHE A 203 -26.75 -13.89 2.94
N MET A 204 -25.98 -13.28 2.04
CA MET A 204 -26.07 -11.87 1.66
C MET A 204 -27.02 -11.62 0.48
N ARG A 205 -27.55 -12.67 -0.18
CA ARG A 205 -28.39 -12.51 -1.38
C ARG A 205 -29.66 -11.70 -1.13
N ASN A 206 -30.20 -11.73 0.09
CA ASN A 206 -31.36 -10.93 0.48
C ASN A 206 -31.07 -9.42 0.47
N ASP A 207 -29.81 -9.01 0.63
CA ASP A 207 -29.40 -7.60 0.60
C ASP A 207 -29.14 -7.07 -0.81
N ILE A 208 -29.15 -7.91 -1.85
CA ILE A 208 -28.88 -7.49 -3.24
C ILE A 208 -29.84 -6.37 -3.67
N SER A 209 -31.14 -6.49 -3.37
CA SER A 209 -32.12 -5.45 -3.72
C SER A 209 -31.81 -4.09 -3.09
N ARG A 210 -31.22 -4.08 -1.89
CA ARG A 210 -30.77 -2.85 -1.21
C ARG A 210 -29.53 -2.26 -1.88
N LEU A 211 -28.60 -3.11 -2.32
CA LEU A 211 -27.41 -2.69 -3.08
C LEU A 211 -27.80 -2.11 -4.45
N GLU A 212 -28.78 -2.72 -5.14
CA GLU A 212 -29.31 -2.19 -6.40
C GLU A 212 -30.05 -0.86 -6.20
N ALA A 213 -30.86 -0.72 -5.15
CA ALA A 213 -31.48 0.56 -4.79
C ALA A 213 -30.43 1.64 -4.45
N PHE A 214 -29.32 1.25 -3.83
CA PHE A 214 -28.19 2.14 -3.55
C PHE A 214 -27.52 2.63 -4.85
N LEU A 215 -27.33 1.77 -5.85
CA LEU A 215 -26.82 2.17 -7.17
C LEU A 215 -27.71 3.23 -7.85
N ILE A 216 -29.03 3.06 -7.76
CA ILE A 216 -30.00 4.05 -8.29
C ILE A 216 -29.85 5.37 -7.53
N THR A 217 -29.75 5.31 -6.20
CA THR A 217 -29.61 6.49 -5.34
C THR A 217 -28.33 7.27 -5.64
N ILE A 218 -27.19 6.59 -5.72
CA ILE A 218 -25.91 7.22 -6.10
C ILE A 218 -26.03 7.90 -7.46
N SER A 219 -26.57 7.20 -8.45
CA SER A 219 -26.71 7.72 -9.82
C SER A 219 -27.57 9.00 -9.83
N SER A 220 -28.69 9.02 -9.10
CA SER A 220 -29.56 10.20 -8.99
C SER A 220 -28.91 11.42 -8.31
N ARG A 221 -27.80 11.20 -7.57
CA ARG A 221 -27.07 12.25 -6.85
C ARG A 221 -25.68 12.53 -7.45
N ALA A 222 -25.40 12.00 -8.64
CA ALA A 222 -24.06 12.04 -9.23
C ALA A 222 -23.49 13.46 -9.35
N THR A 223 -24.30 14.45 -9.73
CA THR A 223 -23.83 15.84 -9.84
C THR A 223 -23.32 16.42 -8.52
N GLU A 224 -23.94 16.07 -7.39
CA GLU A 224 -23.50 16.51 -6.06
C GLU A 224 -22.29 15.70 -5.60
N LEU A 225 -22.38 14.38 -5.69
CA LEU A 225 -21.37 13.45 -5.19
C LEU A 225 -20.03 13.58 -5.94
N ASN A 226 -20.07 13.87 -7.24
CA ASN A 226 -18.85 14.01 -8.06
C ASN A 226 -18.13 15.36 -7.84
N ARG A 227 -18.66 16.27 -7.01
CA ARG A 227 -17.95 17.49 -6.57
C ARG A 227 -16.97 17.20 -5.42
N THR A 228 -16.23 16.11 -5.53
CA THR A 228 -15.22 15.73 -4.54
C THR A 228 -13.82 15.97 -5.12
N LYS A 229 -12.91 16.40 -4.26
CA LYS A 229 -11.50 16.51 -4.62
C LYS A 229 -10.90 15.11 -4.67
N LEU A 230 -10.14 14.82 -5.71
CA LEU A 230 -9.33 13.60 -5.77
C LEU A 230 -7.94 13.87 -5.18
N VAL A 231 -7.45 12.94 -4.37
CA VAL A 231 -6.17 13.07 -3.66
C VAL A 231 -5.38 11.77 -3.76
N LEU A 232 -4.05 11.88 -3.72
CA LEU A 232 -3.19 10.73 -3.51
C LEU A 232 -3.28 10.29 -2.06
N ALA A 233 -3.62 9.03 -1.82
CA ALA A 233 -3.68 8.44 -0.49
C ALA A 233 -2.70 7.28 -0.37
N HIS A 234 -2.01 7.20 0.77
CA HIS A 234 -1.12 6.08 1.11
C HIS A 234 -1.89 4.78 1.38
N LYS A 235 -3.13 4.88 1.86
CA LYS A 235 -4.07 3.77 2.20
C LYS A 235 -3.66 2.83 3.34
N ASP A 236 -2.40 2.83 3.74
CA ASP A 236 -1.88 2.06 4.88
C ASP A 236 -0.96 2.87 5.80
N LEU A 237 -1.30 4.14 6.06
CA LEU A 237 -0.47 5.05 6.85
C LEU A 237 -0.67 4.85 8.36
N HIS A 238 -0.15 3.75 8.91
CA HIS A 238 -0.11 3.48 10.35
C HIS A 238 1.32 3.65 10.92
N PHE A 239 1.49 3.66 12.24
CA PHE A 239 2.79 3.92 12.87
C PHE A 239 3.89 2.89 12.55
N ALA A 240 3.56 1.65 12.19
CA ALA A 240 4.56 0.70 11.70
C ALA A 240 5.15 1.08 10.33
N ASN A 241 4.48 1.94 9.56
CA ASN A 241 4.93 2.44 8.24
C ASN A 241 5.56 3.84 8.34
N VAL A 242 5.83 4.34 9.55
CA VAL A 242 6.46 5.63 9.80
C VAL A 242 7.80 5.39 10.48
N MET A 243 8.89 5.83 9.85
CA MET A 243 10.23 5.81 10.46
C MET A 243 10.49 7.13 11.18
N TYR A 244 11.02 7.03 12.40
CA TYR A 244 11.23 8.17 13.28
C TYR A 244 12.61 8.12 13.94
N ASP A 245 13.31 9.25 13.90
CA ASP A 245 14.58 9.43 14.62
C ASP A 245 14.35 10.30 15.87
N ARG A 246 14.48 9.67 17.04
CA ARG A 246 14.34 10.35 18.35
C ARG A 246 15.38 11.45 18.55
N GLY A 247 16.59 11.28 18.02
CA GLY A 247 17.70 12.22 18.21
C GLY A 247 17.44 13.56 17.52
N THR A 248 16.87 13.51 16.33
CA THR A 248 16.51 14.71 15.56
C THR A 248 15.05 15.14 15.72
N GLY A 249 14.18 14.25 16.22
CA GLY A 249 12.75 14.46 16.32
C GLY A 249 12.03 14.48 14.97
N ARG A 250 12.60 13.85 13.95
CA ARG A 250 12.09 13.89 12.57
C ARG A 250 11.54 12.55 12.11
N ILE A 251 10.48 12.61 11.30
CA ILE A 251 10.07 11.51 10.45
C ILE A 251 11.13 11.38 9.35
N THR A 252 11.76 10.22 9.25
CA THR A 252 12.85 9.96 8.32
C THR A 252 12.40 9.25 7.06
N ALA A 253 11.27 8.53 7.12
CA ALA A 253 10.59 7.97 5.95
C ALA A 253 9.15 7.59 6.25
N ILE A 254 8.32 7.63 5.22
CA ILE A 254 7.06 6.89 5.11
C ILE A 254 7.31 5.67 4.21
N LEU A 255 6.97 4.48 4.71
CA LEU A 255 7.22 3.18 4.08
C LEU A 255 5.93 2.57 3.53
N ASP A 256 6.06 1.58 2.66
CA ASP A 256 4.97 0.72 2.19
C ASP A 256 3.85 1.44 1.41
N TRP A 257 4.24 2.02 0.28
CA TRP A 257 3.32 2.71 -0.64
C TRP A 257 2.57 1.76 -1.59
N GLY A 258 2.63 0.44 -1.36
CA GLY A 258 2.14 -0.59 -2.31
C GLY A 258 0.65 -0.52 -2.62
N PHE A 259 -0.16 0.03 -1.70
CA PHE A 259 -1.59 0.27 -1.90
C PHE A 259 -1.95 1.74 -2.17
N SER A 260 -0.93 2.57 -2.41
CA SER A 260 -1.18 3.98 -2.69
C SER A 260 -1.98 4.15 -3.98
N CYS A 261 -3.00 5.00 -3.93
CA CYS A 261 -3.90 5.23 -5.05
C CYS A 261 -4.55 6.61 -4.96
N ILE A 262 -5.09 7.05 -6.08
CA ILE A 262 -5.87 8.27 -6.18
C ILE A 262 -7.30 7.94 -5.80
N VAL A 263 -7.84 8.67 -4.83
CA VAL A 263 -9.18 8.42 -4.27
C VAL A 263 -9.95 9.72 -4.07
N PRO A 264 -11.28 9.67 -4.00
CA PRO A 264 -12.08 10.76 -3.44
C PRO A 264 -11.56 11.13 -2.05
N CYS A 265 -11.46 12.42 -1.74
CA CYS A 265 -10.82 12.89 -0.51
C CYS A 265 -11.45 12.29 0.76
N GLN A 266 -12.76 12.02 0.76
CA GLN A 266 -13.45 11.36 1.88
C GLN A 266 -13.04 9.88 2.09
N GLN A 267 -12.34 9.27 1.14
CA GLN A 267 -11.85 7.89 1.19
C GLN A 267 -10.34 7.77 1.30
N TRP A 268 -9.64 8.83 1.72
CA TRP A 268 -8.18 8.80 1.90
C TRP A 268 -7.71 7.82 2.98
N ASN A 269 -8.52 7.59 4.02
CA ASN A 269 -8.21 6.71 5.15
C ASN A 269 -9.41 5.78 5.51
N PRO A 270 -9.85 4.91 4.59
CA PRO A 270 -11.10 4.17 4.76
C PRO A 270 -11.00 3.09 5.84
N ARG A 271 -9.80 2.55 6.09
CA ARG A 271 -9.53 1.57 7.15
C ARG A 271 -9.25 2.16 8.51
N ARG A 272 -9.21 3.49 8.62
CA ARG A 272 -8.81 4.19 9.85
C ARG A 272 -7.46 3.68 10.38
N ALA A 273 -6.52 3.47 9.46
CA ALA A 273 -5.16 3.06 9.80
C ALA A 273 -4.34 4.25 10.32
N PHE A 274 -4.73 5.49 9.94
CA PHE A 274 -4.05 6.69 10.43
C PHE A 274 -3.97 6.74 11.95
N LEU A 275 -2.74 6.90 12.46
CA LEU A 275 -2.38 6.91 13.89
C LEU A 275 -2.57 5.58 14.63
N TRP A 276 -2.95 4.50 13.95
CA TRP A 276 -2.96 3.18 14.57
C TRP A 276 -1.53 2.73 14.87
N ASN A 277 -1.33 2.09 16.03
CA ASN A 277 -0.03 1.63 16.49
C ASN A 277 0.55 0.46 15.66
N GLY A 278 -0.25 -0.17 14.79
CA GLY A 278 0.18 -1.27 13.92
C GLY A 278 0.50 -2.57 14.66
N GLN A 279 0.08 -2.73 15.91
CA GLN A 279 0.35 -3.93 16.72
C GLN A 279 -0.80 -4.95 16.61
N ASP A 280 -0.50 -6.22 16.84
CA ASP A 280 -1.52 -7.26 16.96
C ASP A 280 -2.23 -7.25 18.33
N GLY A 281 -3.38 -7.94 18.40
CA GLY A 281 -4.10 -8.20 19.66
C GLY A 281 -5.32 -7.30 19.89
N GLU A 282 -6.19 -7.74 20.81
CA GLU A 282 -7.50 -7.12 21.06
C GLU A 282 -7.39 -5.65 21.48
N ALA A 283 -6.42 -5.32 22.33
CA ALA A 283 -6.21 -3.95 22.81
C ALA A 283 -5.83 -2.99 21.67
N SER A 284 -4.94 -3.42 20.78
CA SER A 284 -4.55 -2.66 19.59
C SER A 284 -5.74 -2.47 18.63
N MET A 285 -6.51 -3.52 18.39
CA MET A 285 -7.69 -3.46 17.53
C MET A 285 -8.82 -2.61 18.13
N ALA A 286 -8.95 -2.59 19.46
CA ALA A 286 -9.87 -1.69 20.16
C ALA A 286 -9.45 -0.23 20.00
N GLU A 287 -8.15 0.06 20.11
CA GLU A 287 -7.62 1.41 19.89
C GLU A 287 -7.81 1.86 18.43
N LYS A 288 -7.55 0.99 17.45
CA LYS A 288 -7.85 1.27 16.03
C LYS A 288 -9.31 1.65 15.79
N LYS A 289 -10.25 0.99 16.49
CA LYS A 289 -11.69 1.27 16.37
C LYS A 289 -12.11 2.57 17.07
N ARG A 290 -11.34 3.01 18.07
CA ARG A 290 -11.57 4.27 18.80
C ARG A 290 -11.16 5.49 17.97
N LEU A 291 -10.10 5.36 17.17
CA LEU A 291 -9.62 6.36 16.21
C LEU A 291 -10.59 6.54 15.03
#